data_AF-A0A1I7SE63-F1
#
_entry.id   AF-A0A1I7SE63-F1
#
_cell.length_a   1.000
_cell.length_b   1.000
_cell.length_c   1.000
_cell.angle_alpha   90.00
_cell.angle_beta   90.00
_cell.angle_gamma   90.00
#
_symmetry.space_group_name_H-M   'P 1'
#
loop_
_entity.id
_entity.type
_entity.pdbx_description
1 polymer ?
#
loop_
_entity_poly.entity_id
_entity_poly.type
_entity_poly.pdbx_seq_one_letter_code
_entity_poly.pdbx_strand_id
1 'polypeptide(L)'
;MRLCVFVLSLCYHHGNAVIPALDLTDAEIKDLAQRMRDADAEKPKFCEFYVDFQGHFDGGDTDYAPKPLFKWTRPSILSQPSYKALLDLAPLFNPQTGIAEDNSPAKQQKERAFIMAVFSSGPFTQLINVLRRKNHPFAKSPDTLKQSMFELWFGMFSRAKGKLDSSAFEHVFLGEAKNGEVSGMHNWVVMNNLENGPKGTLDYRGFIVKRADIIASANFKWGSLVKRTGSFLIGTSPAFDFSLLTMCFLARRGSQKCETIIDGCPVNVQSYDQNQNGRDFIGTVYPEPGPWSPTSCFRAAPKAQAAPKARAAPKAQAAPKAQAAPKAQAAPVKVLRAAPYDYQLSFKHRYYKRIGPGTSFRHVKTFWPA
;
A
#
# COMPACT_ATOMS: atom_id res chain seq x y z
N MET A 1 -62.35 11.91 -5.83
CA MET A 1 -61.05 11.99 -5.13
C MET A 1 -59.98 11.30 -5.98
N ARG A 2 -59.10 12.07 -6.65
CA ARG A 2 -57.89 11.52 -7.26
C ARG A 2 -56.69 12.04 -6.45
N LEU A 3 -55.98 11.12 -5.84
CA LEU A 3 -54.86 11.34 -4.95
C LEU A 3 -53.62 11.68 -5.80
N CYS A 4 -53.17 12.94 -5.79
CA CYS A 4 -51.89 13.32 -6.38
C CYS A 4 -50.77 12.90 -5.43
N VAL A 5 -50.01 11.88 -5.81
CA VAL A 5 -48.75 11.51 -5.16
C VAL A 5 -47.70 12.53 -5.61
N PHE A 6 -47.34 13.46 -4.73
CA PHE A 6 -46.17 14.30 -4.90
C PHE A 6 -44.92 13.46 -4.68
N VAL A 7 -44.28 13.05 -5.79
CA VAL A 7 -42.90 12.57 -5.75
C VAL A 7 -42.01 13.79 -5.52
N LEU A 8 -41.58 14.00 -4.28
CA LEU A 8 -40.51 14.92 -3.93
C LEU A 8 -39.21 14.42 -4.60
N SER A 9 -38.97 14.89 -5.82
CA SER A 9 -37.65 14.80 -6.44
C SER A 9 -36.71 15.69 -5.60
N LEU A 10 -35.88 15.05 -4.79
CA LEU A 10 -34.72 15.70 -4.17
C LEU A 10 -33.76 16.09 -5.30
N CYS A 11 -33.97 17.26 -5.88
CA CYS A 11 -32.97 17.93 -6.70
C CYS A 11 -31.76 18.22 -5.81
N TYR A 12 -30.77 17.32 -5.81
CA TYR A 12 -29.44 17.63 -5.30
C TYR A 12 -28.92 18.81 -6.12
N HIS A 13 -28.88 19.99 -5.50
CA HIS A 13 -28.11 21.12 -6.00
C HIS A 13 -26.65 20.70 -6.10
N HIS A 14 -26.24 20.29 -7.30
CA HIS A 14 -24.84 20.13 -7.65
C HIS A 14 -24.30 21.54 -7.93
N GLY A 15 -23.94 22.25 -6.87
CA GLY A 15 -23.06 23.41 -7.01
C GLY A 15 -21.77 22.96 -7.70
N ASN A 16 -21.18 23.83 -8.52
CA ASN A 16 -19.90 23.57 -9.16
C ASN A 16 -18.88 23.16 -8.09
N ALA A 17 -18.50 21.88 -8.06
CA ALA A 17 -17.67 21.33 -7.01
C ALA A 17 -16.21 21.35 -7.48
N VAL A 18 -15.58 22.50 -7.29
CA VAL A 18 -14.13 22.66 -7.53
C VAL A 18 -13.37 21.94 -6.42
N ILE A 19 -12.40 21.09 -6.78
CA ILE A 19 -11.57 20.40 -5.78
C ILE A 19 -10.64 21.44 -5.13
N PRO A 20 -10.73 21.70 -3.81
CA PRO A 20 -9.90 22.69 -3.14
C PRO A 20 -8.40 22.37 -3.28
N ALA A 21 -7.58 23.40 -3.45
CA ALA A 21 -6.13 23.24 -3.48
C ALA A 21 -5.56 23.14 -2.05
N LEU A 22 -4.46 22.40 -1.92
CA LEU A 22 -3.67 22.31 -0.71
C LEU A 22 -2.37 23.11 -0.88
N ASP A 23 -2.32 24.30 -0.28
CA ASP A 23 -1.15 25.17 -0.37
C ASP A 23 0.04 24.61 0.42
N LEU A 24 1.01 24.05 -0.32
CA LEU A 24 2.29 23.56 0.18
C LEU A 24 3.43 24.18 -0.62
N THR A 25 4.47 24.60 0.10
CA THR A 25 5.78 24.89 -0.50
C THR A 25 6.46 23.59 -0.95
N ASP A 26 7.44 23.68 -1.85
CA ASP A 26 8.17 22.49 -2.32
C ASP A 26 8.94 21.79 -1.18
N ALA A 27 9.37 22.56 -0.18
CA ALA A 27 9.99 22.02 1.04
C ALA A 27 8.98 21.21 1.88
N GLU A 28 7.74 21.71 2.02
CA GLU A 28 6.67 20.97 2.72
C GLU A 28 6.26 19.70 1.97
N ILE A 29 6.25 19.72 0.62
CA ILE A 29 5.98 18.53 -0.20
C ILE A 29 7.03 17.45 0.05
N LYS A 30 8.33 17.82 -0.03
CA LYS A 30 9.45 16.90 0.20
C LYS A 30 9.46 16.36 1.63
N ASP A 31 9.25 17.22 2.63
CA ASP A 31 9.13 16.80 4.04
C ASP A 31 7.96 15.83 4.26
N LEU A 32 6.78 16.16 3.72
CA LEU A 32 5.59 15.33 3.92
C LEU A 32 5.74 13.97 3.24
N ALA A 33 6.26 13.91 2.02
CA ALA A 33 6.53 12.64 1.35
C ALA A 33 7.54 11.78 2.13
N GLN A 34 8.59 12.39 2.69
CA GLN A 34 9.55 11.68 3.53
C GLN A 34 8.88 11.14 4.80
N ARG A 35 8.08 11.95 5.50
CA ARG A 35 7.31 11.48 6.68
C ARG A 35 6.32 10.37 6.34
N MET A 36 5.65 10.45 5.19
CA MET A 36 4.78 9.37 4.70
C MET A 36 5.59 8.10 4.47
N ARG A 37 6.77 8.21 3.85
CA ARG A 37 7.63 7.07 3.53
C ARG A 37 8.21 6.41 4.79
N ASP A 38 8.54 7.20 5.80
CA ASP A 38 9.01 6.70 7.09
C ASP A 38 7.89 6.04 7.89
N ALA A 39 6.66 6.53 7.76
CA ALA A 39 5.47 5.96 8.39
C ALA A 39 4.88 4.74 7.63
N ASP A 40 5.40 4.42 6.44
CA ASP A 40 4.96 3.28 5.63
C ASP A 40 5.46 1.95 6.22
N ALA A 41 4.70 1.41 7.18
CA ALA A 41 4.99 0.15 7.84
C ALA A 41 4.76 -1.08 6.95
N GLU A 42 3.96 -0.93 5.89
CA GLU A 42 3.60 -2.01 4.95
C GLU A 42 4.54 -2.08 3.73
N LYS A 43 5.53 -1.19 3.61
CA LYS A 43 6.54 -1.30 2.53
C LYS A 43 7.33 -2.60 2.65
N PRO A 44 7.71 -3.23 1.53
CA PRO A 44 8.61 -4.37 1.56
C PRO A 44 9.92 -4.03 2.25
N LYS A 45 10.39 -4.92 3.13
CA LYS A 45 11.70 -4.78 3.75
C LYS A 45 12.77 -5.46 2.90
N PHE A 46 14.03 -5.29 3.32
CA PHE A 46 15.17 -5.97 2.72
C PHE A 46 14.88 -7.49 2.60
N CYS A 47 15.16 -8.05 1.43
CA CYS A 47 14.90 -9.45 1.09
C CYS A 47 13.44 -9.92 1.17
N GLU A 48 12.47 -9.01 1.09
CA GLU A 48 11.05 -9.37 0.95
C GLU A 48 10.50 -9.12 -0.45
N PHE A 49 11.25 -8.44 -1.32
CA PHE A 49 10.84 -8.05 -2.66
C PHE A 49 12.07 -7.88 -3.56
N TYR A 50 11.99 -8.39 -4.79
CA TYR A 50 13.05 -8.28 -5.79
C TYR A 50 12.46 -8.01 -7.17
N VAL A 51 13.10 -7.09 -7.90
CA VAL A 51 12.80 -6.80 -9.30
C VAL A 51 13.98 -7.19 -10.20
N ASP A 52 13.67 -7.55 -11.44
CA ASP A 52 14.64 -7.82 -12.50
C ASP A 52 14.32 -6.96 -13.72
N PHE A 53 14.98 -5.81 -13.81
CA PHE A 53 14.76 -4.83 -14.89
C PHE A 53 15.22 -5.32 -16.27
N GLN A 54 16.08 -6.34 -16.34
CA GLN A 54 16.52 -6.92 -17.61
C GLN A 54 17.07 -5.86 -18.58
N GLY A 55 16.61 -5.82 -19.84
CA GLY A 55 17.11 -4.94 -20.88
C GLY A 55 16.44 -3.57 -20.96
N HIS A 56 17.18 -2.62 -21.53
CA HIS A 56 16.67 -1.28 -21.84
C HIS A 56 15.80 -1.33 -23.11
N PHE A 57 14.57 -0.86 -23.03
CA PHE A 57 13.64 -0.79 -24.15
C PHE A 57 14.07 0.31 -25.14
N ASP A 58 14.20 -0.04 -26.42
CA ASP A 58 14.72 0.85 -27.47
C ASP A 58 13.64 1.69 -28.19
N GLY A 59 12.36 1.45 -27.90
CA GLY A 59 11.24 2.10 -28.58
C GLY A 59 10.59 1.27 -29.70
N GLY A 60 11.16 0.12 -30.05
CA GLY A 60 10.66 -0.79 -31.08
C GLY A 60 9.68 -1.85 -30.56
N ASP A 61 9.53 -2.93 -31.33
CA ASP A 61 8.65 -4.05 -30.99
C ASP A 61 9.36 -5.24 -30.33
N THR A 62 10.69 -5.17 -30.21
CA THR A 62 11.52 -6.20 -29.58
C THR A 62 11.20 -6.33 -28.09
N ASP A 63 11.15 -7.55 -27.60
CA ASP A 63 11.09 -7.82 -26.15
C ASP A 63 12.50 -7.84 -25.56
N TYR A 64 12.80 -6.90 -24.68
CA TYR A 64 14.08 -6.80 -23.96
C TYR A 64 14.02 -7.38 -22.55
N ALA A 65 12.89 -7.97 -22.16
CA ALA A 65 12.66 -8.50 -20.84
C ALA A 65 11.83 -9.79 -20.86
N PRO A 66 12.38 -10.92 -21.36
CA PRO A 66 11.66 -12.18 -21.51
C PRO A 66 11.27 -12.88 -20.18
N LYS A 67 11.53 -12.26 -19.03
CA LYS A 67 11.17 -12.75 -17.70
C LYS A 67 10.31 -11.69 -16.98
N PRO A 68 9.58 -12.07 -15.92
CA PRO A 68 8.84 -11.10 -15.11
C PRO A 68 9.75 -10.01 -14.52
N LEU A 69 9.28 -8.75 -14.55
CA LEU A 69 9.91 -7.67 -13.80
C LEU A 69 9.88 -7.96 -12.31
N PHE A 70 8.72 -8.39 -11.79
CA PHE A 70 8.55 -8.65 -10.37
C PHE A 70 9.04 -10.06 -10.03
N LYS A 71 10.36 -10.26 -10.07
CA LYS A 71 11.00 -11.57 -9.92
C LYS A 71 10.54 -12.35 -8.68
N TRP A 72 10.35 -11.68 -7.55
CA TRP A 72 9.81 -12.32 -6.35
C TRP A 72 9.25 -11.31 -5.36
N THR A 73 8.11 -11.65 -4.75
CA THR A 73 7.50 -10.91 -3.64
C THR A 73 7.14 -11.89 -2.53
N ARG A 74 7.51 -11.57 -1.29
CA ARG A 74 7.12 -12.37 -0.12
C ARG A 74 5.60 -12.35 0.02
N PRO A 75 4.91 -13.50 0.07
CA PRO A 75 3.44 -13.55 0.12
C PRO A 75 2.81 -12.78 1.30
N SER A 76 3.51 -12.70 2.44
CA SER A 76 3.03 -11.96 3.61
C SER A 76 2.93 -10.46 3.40
N ILE A 77 3.65 -9.88 2.42
CA ILE A 77 3.47 -8.47 2.03
C ILE A 77 2.09 -8.29 1.41
N LEU A 78 1.71 -9.15 0.47
CA LEU A 78 0.44 -9.05 -0.24
C LEU A 78 -0.78 -9.30 0.67
N SER A 79 -0.55 -9.83 1.87
CA SER A 79 -1.56 -10.02 2.91
C SER A 79 -1.68 -8.83 3.87
N GLN A 80 -0.81 -7.82 3.78
CA GLN A 80 -0.93 -6.59 4.58
C GLN A 80 -2.23 -5.84 4.23
N PRO A 81 -2.79 -5.04 5.15
CA PRO A 81 -4.13 -4.49 5.01
C PRO A 81 -4.39 -3.74 3.70
N SER A 82 -3.51 -2.81 3.30
CA SER A 82 -3.73 -2.00 2.09
C SER A 82 -3.52 -2.80 0.80
N TYR A 83 -2.56 -3.74 0.80
CA TYR A 83 -2.31 -4.67 -0.31
C TYR A 83 -3.49 -5.61 -0.53
N LYS A 84 -3.94 -6.25 0.54
CA LYS A 84 -5.06 -7.19 0.46
C LYS A 84 -6.33 -6.47 0.01
N ALA A 85 -6.61 -5.29 0.55
CA ALA A 85 -7.81 -4.55 0.18
C ALA A 85 -7.77 -4.10 -1.30
N LEU A 86 -6.59 -3.69 -1.81
CA LEU A 86 -6.40 -3.39 -3.23
C LEU A 86 -6.65 -4.62 -4.11
N LEU A 87 -6.02 -5.75 -3.79
CA LEU A 87 -6.10 -6.99 -4.58
C LEU A 87 -7.49 -7.64 -4.52
N ASP A 88 -8.23 -7.48 -3.41
CA ASP A 88 -9.62 -7.90 -3.29
C ASP A 88 -10.57 -7.00 -4.13
N LEU A 89 -10.20 -5.74 -4.33
CA LEU A 89 -11.01 -4.74 -5.01
C LEU A 89 -10.79 -4.75 -6.53
N ALA A 90 -9.55 -4.90 -6.98
CA ALA A 90 -9.16 -4.84 -8.39
C ALA A 90 -10.01 -5.73 -9.33
N PRO A 91 -10.40 -6.97 -8.98
CA PRO A 91 -11.20 -7.82 -9.88
C PRO A 91 -12.64 -7.36 -10.12
N LEU A 92 -13.12 -6.34 -9.38
CA LEU A 92 -14.50 -5.84 -9.46
C LEU A 92 -14.67 -4.67 -10.45
N PHE A 93 -13.62 -4.26 -11.14
CA PHE A 93 -13.66 -3.24 -12.18
C PHE A 93 -13.62 -3.87 -13.57
N ASN A 94 -14.30 -3.24 -14.53
CA ASN A 94 -14.21 -3.61 -15.93
C ASN A 94 -13.19 -2.72 -16.63
N PRO A 95 -12.04 -3.26 -17.07
CA PRO A 95 -10.99 -2.42 -17.64
C PRO A 95 -11.35 -1.78 -18.98
N GLN A 96 -12.47 -2.14 -19.62
CA GLN A 96 -12.84 -1.61 -20.93
C GLN A 96 -13.62 -0.30 -20.83
N THR A 97 -13.00 0.81 -21.25
CA THR A 97 -13.68 2.11 -21.38
C THR A 97 -14.86 2.04 -22.35
N GLY A 98 -15.89 2.84 -22.08
CA GLY A 98 -17.13 2.95 -22.84
C GLY A 98 -18.19 1.91 -22.46
N ILE A 99 -17.91 1.06 -21.48
CA ILE A 99 -18.88 0.15 -20.85
C ILE A 99 -19.20 0.72 -19.47
N ALA A 100 -20.49 0.87 -19.16
CA ALA A 100 -20.89 1.36 -17.83
C ALA A 100 -20.42 0.40 -16.74
N GLU A 101 -19.82 0.94 -15.70
CA GLU A 101 -19.31 0.18 -14.56
C GLU A 101 -20.46 -0.40 -13.72
N ASP A 102 -20.27 -1.64 -13.24
CA ASP A 102 -21.19 -2.22 -12.26
C ASP A 102 -20.86 -1.69 -10.86
N ASN A 103 -21.66 -0.73 -10.39
CA ASN A 103 -21.53 -0.18 -9.04
C ASN A 103 -22.30 -1.00 -7.99
N SER A 104 -22.06 -2.31 -7.98
CA SER A 104 -22.75 -3.24 -7.08
C SER A 104 -22.46 -2.95 -5.60
N PRO A 105 -23.36 -3.31 -4.67
CA PRO A 105 -23.12 -3.16 -3.23
C PRO A 105 -21.83 -3.86 -2.75
N ALA A 106 -21.47 -4.98 -3.39
CA ALA A 106 -20.24 -5.71 -3.10
C ALA A 106 -18.98 -4.92 -3.50
N LYS A 107 -18.99 -4.29 -4.68
CA LYS A 107 -17.91 -3.38 -5.11
C LYS A 107 -17.75 -2.21 -4.14
N GLN A 108 -18.84 -1.52 -3.82
CA GLN A 108 -18.81 -0.41 -2.86
C GLN A 108 -18.31 -0.84 -1.48
N GLN A 109 -18.60 -2.06 -1.04
CA GLN A 109 -18.07 -2.60 0.22
C GLN A 109 -16.54 -2.77 0.15
N LYS A 110 -16.00 -3.27 -0.96
CA LYS A 110 -14.55 -3.40 -1.16
C LYS A 110 -13.85 -2.05 -1.33
N GLU A 111 -14.47 -1.08 -1.99
CA GLU A 111 -13.96 0.31 -2.07
C GLU A 111 -13.86 0.94 -0.68
N ARG A 112 -14.91 0.78 0.14
CA ARG A 112 -14.88 1.22 1.55
C ARG A 112 -13.80 0.50 2.35
N ALA A 113 -13.61 -0.80 2.15
CA ALA A 113 -12.57 -1.55 2.84
C ALA A 113 -11.16 -1.05 2.48
N PHE A 114 -10.91 -0.75 1.20
CA PHE A 114 -9.66 -0.16 0.75
C PHE A 114 -9.42 1.22 1.37
N ILE A 115 -10.39 2.13 1.31
CA ILE A 115 -10.28 3.45 1.93
C ILE A 115 -10.01 3.34 3.44
N MET A 116 -10.69 2.44 4.14
CA MET A 116 -10.45 2.24 5.58
C MET A 116 -9.05 1.69 5.88
N ALA A 117 -8.52 0.79 5.05
CA ALA A 117 -7.15 0.30 5.19
C ALA A 117 -6.14 1.44 4.99
N VAL A 118 -6.34 2.28 3.97
CA VAL A 118 -5.51 3.48 3.75
C VAL A 118 -5.62 4.45 4.93
N PHE A 119 -6.82 4.73 5.42
CA PHE A 119 -7.04 5.69 6.52
C PHE A 119 -6.41 5.24 7.83
N SER A 120 -6.28 3.94 8.04
CA SER A 120 -5.64 3.34 9.21
C SER A 120 -4.11 3.28 9.10
N SER A 121 -3.55 3.68 7.95
CA SER A 121 -2.12 3.60 7.68
C SER A 121 -1.33 4.81 8.19
N GLY A 122 -0.04 4.59 8.46
CA GLY A 122 0.89 5.65 8.81
C GLY A 122 1.03 6.75 7.74
N PRO A 123 1.21 6.42 6.44
CA PRO A 123 1.31 7.43 5.38
C PRO A 123 0.11 8.36 5.33
N PHE A 124 -1.11 7.82 5.35
CA PHE A 124 -2.30 8.65 5.23
C PHE A 124 -2.53 9.50 6.48
N THR A 125 -2.17 8.99 7.66
CA THR A 125 -2.17 9.76 8.90
C THR A 125 -1.32 11.03 8.78
N GLN A 126 -0.15 10.95 8.13
CA GLN A 126 0.69 12.14 7.87
C GLN A 126 -0.02 13.16 6.98
N LEU A 127 -0.75 12.71 5.95
CA LEU A 127 -1.53 13.59 5.08
C LEU A 127 -2.66 14.28 5.85
N ILE A 128 -3.45 13.51 6.61
CA ILE A 128 -4.56 14.04 7.41
C ILE A 128 -4.07 15.16 8.35
N ASN A 129 -2.92 14.94 9.00
CA ASN A 129 -2.35 15.93 9.90
C ASN A 129 -2.02 17.25 9.17
N VAL A 130 -1.52 17.19 7.94
CA VAL A 130 -1.25 18.39 7.13
C VAL A 130 -2.55 19.05 6.67
N LEU A 131 -3.52 18.28 6.18
CA LEU A 131 -4.82 18.79 5.78
C LEU A 131 -5.49 19.55 6.95
N ARG A 132 -5.45 19.00 8.17
CA ARG A 132 -5.96 19.66 9.37
C ARG A 132 -5.19 20.93 9.71
N ARG A 133 -3.85 20.89 9.73
CA ARG A 133 -3.02 22.07 10.03
C ARG A 133 -3.21 23.21 9.03
N LYS A 134 -3.48 22.89 7.76
CA LYS A 134 -3.76 23.85 6.69
C LYS A 134 -5.24 24.24 6.61
N ASN A 135 -6.09 23.79 7.56
CA ASN A 135 -7.54 24.00 7.58
C ASN A 135 -8.22 23.62 6.25
N HIS A 136 -7.71 22.58 5.57
CA HIS A 136 -8.22 22.15 4.29
C HIS A 136 -9.67 21.66 4.41
N PRO A 137 -10.59 22.02 3.49
CA PRO A 137 -12.02 21.66 3.61
C PRO A 137 -12.31 20.17 3.76
N PHE A 138 -11.45 19.31 3.18
CA PHE A 138 -11.58 17.86 3.32
C PHE A 138 -11.35 17.36 4.75
N ALA A 139 -10.66 18.11 5.60
CA ALA A 139 -10.33 17.69 6.96
C ALA A 139 -11.22 18.32 8.05
N LYS A 140 -12.39 18.86 7.68
CA LYS A 140 -13.36 19.45 8.61
C LYS A 140 -13.87 18.47 9.67
N SER A 141 -14.13 17.23 9.28
CA SER A 141 -14.55 16.15 10.16
C SER A 141 -14.08 14.79 9.62
N PRO A 142 -14.08 13.73 10.44
CA PRO A 142 -13.79 12.37 9.95
C PRO A 142 -14.71 11.94 8.80
N ASP A 143 -16.00 12.29 8.86
CA ASP A 143 -16.98 11.93 7.84
C ASP A 143 -16.76 12.71 6.55
N THR A 144 -16.50 14.02 6.63
CA THR A 144 -16.15 14.83 5.46
C THR A 144 -14.88 14.32 4.80
N LEU A 145 -13.85 13.96 5.59
CA LEU A 145 -12.62 13.40 5.04
C LEU A 145 -12.87 12.10 4.29
N LYS A 146 -13.64 11.18 4.89
CA LYS A 146 -13.98 9.91 4.27
C LYS A 146 -14.76 10.11 2.98
N GLN A 147 -15.78 10.96 3.01
CA GLN A 147 -16.61 11.27 1.85
C GLN A 147 -15.79 11.94 0.74
N SER A 148 -15.01 12.97 1.06
CA SER A 148 -14.18 13.67 0.07
C SER A 148 -13.14 12.75 -0.57
N MET A 149 -12.50 11.85 0.18
CA MET A 149 -11.55 10.89 -0.40
C MET A 149 -12.23 9.83 -1.25
N PHE A 150 -13.42 9.40 -0.84
CA PHE A 150 -14.22 8.49 -1.65
C PHE A 150 -14.64 9.14 -2.96
N GLU A 151 -15.20 10.35 -2.92
CA GLU A 151 -15.59 11.10 -4.12
C GLU A 151 -14.39 11.44 -5.02
N LEU A 152 -13.24 11.80 -4.43
CA LEU A 152 -12.04 12.15 -5.19
C LEU A 152 -11.48 10.96 -5.99
N TRP A 153 -11.51 9.75 -5.42
CA TRP A 153 -10.88 8.57 -6.02
C TRP A 153 -11.85 7.62 -6.70
N PHE A 154 -13.05 7.42 -6.14
CA PHE A 154 -14.08 6.50 -6.63
C PHE A 154 -15.27 7.24 -7.27
N GLY A 155 -15.23 8.58 -7.32
CA GLY A 155 -16.20 9.36 -8.08
C GLY A 155 -16.18 8.96 -9.55
N MET A 156 -17.32 8.45 -10.03
CA MET A 156 -17.48 7.96 -11.39
C MET A 156 -17.64 9.12 -12.38
N PHE A 157 -16.94 9.04 -13.51
CA PHE A 157 -17.09 9.97 -14.63
C PHE A 157 -17.01 9.22 -15.96
N SER A 158 -17.39 9.89 -17.05
CA SER A 158 -17.28 9.32 -18.40
C SER A 158 -15.94 9.64 -19.07
N ARG A 159 -15.26 8.60 -19.55
CA ARG A 159 -14.08 8.65 -20.41
C ARG A 159 -14.38 8.33 -21.86
N ALA A 160 -15.36 7.48 -22.12
CA ALA A 160 -15.82 7.18 -23.46
C ALA A 160 -17.35 7.04 -23.54
N LYS A 161 -17.89 7.43 -24.70
CA LYS A 161 -19.30 7.22 -25.08
C LYS A 161 -20.35 7.82 -24.13
N GLY A 162 -19.98 8.79 -23.29
CA GLY A 162 -20.89 9.40 -22.32
C GLY A 162 -21.39 8.45 -21.23
N LYS A 163 -20.75 7.29 -21.04
CA LYS A 163 -21.08 6.31 -19.99
C LYS A 163 -20.24 6.57 -18.74
N LEU A 164 -20.81 6.41 -17.55
CA LEU A 164 -20.04 6.39 -16.29
C LEU A 164 -19.24 5.08 -16.24
N ASP A 165 -18.08 5.11 -16.86
CA ASP A 165 -17.25 3.95 -17.22
C ASP A 165 -15.87 4.00 -16.56
N SER A 166 -15.64 4.95 -15.65
CA SER A 166 -14.34 5.11 -15.02
C SER A 166 -14.38 5.87 -13.70
N SER A 167 -13.34 5.65 -12.89
CA SER A 167 -12.95 6.47 -11.75
C SER A 167 -11.45 6.77 -11.77
N ALA A 168 -11.01 7.71 -10.94
CA ALA A 168 -9.59 8.01 -10.79
C ALA A 168 -8.80 6.80 -10.26
N PHE A 169 -9.37 6.08 -9.30
CA PHE A 169 -8.78 4.88 -8.72
C PHE A 169 -8.55 3.81 -9.79
N GLU A 170 -9.60 3.50 -10.56
CA GLU A 170 -9.54 2.53 -11.63
C GLU A 170 -8.42 2.87 -12.61
N HIS A 171 -8.42 4.09 -13.13
CA HIS A 171 -7.40 4.51 -14.08
C HIS A 171 -5.98 4.45 -13.51
N VAL A 172 -5.77 5.05 -12.35
CA VAL A 172 -4.42 5.25 -11.80
C VAL A 172 -3.85 3.94 -11.27
N PHE A 173 -4.61 3.17 -10.48
CA PHE A 173 -4.12 1.95 -9.87
C PHE A 173 -4.27 0.74 -10.79
N LEU A 174 -5.45 0.55 -11.40
CA LEU A 174 -5.78 -0.68 -12.10
C LEU A 174 -5.40 -0.63 -13.58
N GLY A 175 -5.60 0.53 -14.20
CA GLY A 175 -5.47 0.70 -15.65
C GLY A 175 -6.72 0.34 -16.43
N GLU A 176 -6.75 0.84 -17.66
CA GLU A 176 -7.89 0.74 -18.57
C GLU A 176 -7.43 0.45 -19.99
N ALA A 177 -8.28 -0.19 -20.78
CA ALA A 177 -8.18 -0.28 -22.22
C ALA A 177 -8.86 0.92 -22.86
N LYS A 178 -8.07 1.76 -23.55
CA LYS A 178 -8.57 2.95 -24.27
C LYS A 178 -7.88 3.05 -25.62
N ASN A 179 -8.66 3.19 -26.68
CA ASN A 179 -8.16 3.34 -28.06
C ASN A 179 -7.17 2.25 -28.50
N GLY A 180 -7.34 1.01 -28.03
CA GLY A 180 -6.45 -0.11 -28.37
C GLY A 180 -5.12 -0.14 -27.62
N GLU A 181 -4.93 0.73 -26.61
CA GLU A 181 -3.73 0.80 -25.78
C GLU A 181 -4.09 0.74 -24.28
N VAL A 182 -3.08 0.50 -23.45
CA VAL A 182 -3.21 0.57 -21.98
C VAL A 182 -3.09 2.02 -21.52
N SER A 183 -4.15 2.53 -20.92
CA SER A 183 -4.25 3.85 -20.29
C SER A 183 -4.18 3.70 -18.78
N GLY A 184 -3.40 4.56 -18.10
CA GLY A 184 -3.23 4.44 -16.64
C GLY A 184 -2.33 3.27 -16.23
N MET A 185 -2.69 2.53 -15.18
CA MET A 185 -1.88 1.42 -14.60
C MET A 185 -0.49 1.88 -14.13
N HIS A 186 -0.45 2.50 -12.95
CA HIS A 186 0.74 3.09 -12.36
C HIS A 186 1.11 2.48 -11.00
N ASN A 187 0.47 1.38 -10.61
CA ASN A 187 0.70 0.72 -9.33
C ASN A 187 1.37 -0.65 -9.51
N TRP A 188 2.55 -0.81 -8.92
CA TRP A 188 3.34 -2.02 -9.07
C TRP A 188 2.68 -3.28 -8.49
N VAL A 189 1.82 -3.15 -7.47
CA VAL A 189 1.15 -4.30 -6.84
C VAL A 189 0.15 -4.92 -7.83
N VAL A 190 -0.63 -4.08 -8.52
CA VAL A 190 -1.51 -4.53 -9.60
C VAL A 190 -0.69 -5.15 -10.72
N MET A 191 0.39 -4.48 -11.16
CA MET A 191 1.23 -5.00 -12.24
C MET A 191 1.84 -6.36 -11.87
N ASN A 192 2.37 -6.52 -10.65
CA ASN A 192 2.87 -7.79 -10.12
C ASN A 192 1.79 -8.87 -10.11
N ASN A 193 0.57 -8.55 -9.69
CA ASN A 193 -0.53 -9.51 -9.71
C ASN A 193 -0.95 -9.90 -11.14
N LEU A 194 -0.87 -8.99 -12.11
CA LEU A 194 -1.18 -9.29 -13.50
C LEU A 194 -0.06 -10.09 -14.19
N GLU A 195 1.20 -9.87 -13.82
CA GLU A 195 2.37 -10.55 -14.39
C GLU A 195 2.57 -11.94 -13.78
N ASN A 196 2.57 -12.04 -12.45
CA ASN A 196 2.85 -13.28 -11.71
C ASN A 196 1.59 -14.02 -11.24
N GLY A 197 0.41 -13.45 -11.44
CA GLY A 197 -0.85 -14.12 -11.09
C GLY A 197 -1.16 -15.30 -12.00
N PRO A 198 -2.17 -16.12 -11.65
CA PRO A 198 -2.49 -17.34 -12.40
C PRO A 198 -2.83 -17.12 -13.88
N LYS A 199 -3.26 -15.91 -14.25
CA LYS A 199 -3.59 -15.55 -15.63
C LYS A 199 -2.39 -15.07 -16.45
N GLY A 200 -1.32 -14.57 -15.81
CA GLY A 200 -0.12 -14.05 -16.47
C GLY A 200 -0.41 -13.10 -17.65
N THR A 201 -1.27 -12.10 -17.44
CA THR A 201 -1.77 -11.24 -18.52
C THR A 201 -0.91 -10.01 -18.79
N LEU A 202 0.01 -9.67 -17.90
CA LEU A 202 0.95 -8.56 -18.10
C LEU A 202 2.29 -9.12 -18.55
N ASP A 203 2.86 -8.50 -19.58
CA ASP A 203 4.14 -8.84 -20.18
C ASP A 203 5.05 -7.59 -20.18
N TYR A 204 5.99 -7.53 -19.24
CA TYR A 204 6.98 -6.46 -19.15
C TYR A 204 8.02 -6.61 -20.24
N ARG A 205 8.32 -5.54 -20.99
CA ARG A 205 9.17 -5.63 -22.20
C ARG A 205 10.50 -4.89 -22.09
N GLY A 206 10.80 -4.30 -20.94
CA GLY A 206 12.05 -3.59 -20.67
C GLY A 206 11.85 -2.21 -20.05
N PHE A 207 12.89 -1.71 -19.39
CA PHE A 207 12.87 -0.40 -18.76
C PHE A 207 13.22 0.69 -19.76
N ILE A 208 12.58 1.84 -19.63
CA ILE A 208 12.94 3.07 -20.34
C ILE A 208 13.81 3.93 -19.42
N VAL A 209 13.36 4.10 -18.17
CA VAL A 209 14.13 4.78 -17.12
C VAL A 209 13.98 3.98 -15.84
N LYS A 210 15.06 3.79 -15.09
CA LYS A 210 15.02 3.21 -13.75
C LYS A 210 15.89 3.99 -12.78
N ARG A 211 15.48 4.03 -11.52
CA ARG A 211 16.17 4.71 -10.42
C ARG A 211 16.12 3.82 -9.19
N ALA A 212 17.22 3.09 -8.97
CA ALA A 212 17.27 2.00 -8.00
C ALA A 212 16.04 1.08 -8.16
N ASP A 213 15.56 0.51 -7.05
CA ASP A 213 14.31 -0.26 -6.99
C ASP A 213 13.16 0.60 -6.44
N ILE A 214 13.15 1.91 -6.75
CA ILE A 214 12.20 2.89 -6.19
C ILE A 214 11.22 3.41 -7.24
N ILE A 215 11.69 3.72 -8.44
CA ILE A 215 10.83 4.21 -9.52
C ILE A 215 11.37 3.79 -10.89
N ALA A 216 10.45 3.44 -11.78
CA ALA A 216 10.78 3.14 -13.17
C ALA A 216 9.71 3.65 -14.12
N SER A 217 10.14 3.88 -15.36
CA SER A 217 9.32 3.97 -16.56
C SER A 217 9.62 2.75 -17.43
N ALA A 218 8.60 2.13 -17.99
CA ALA A 218 8.73 0.88 -18.73
C ALA A 218 7.76 0.80 -19.91
N ASN A 219 8.10 -0.09 -20.84
CA ASN A 219 7.16 -0.63 -21.82
C ASN A 219 6.60 -1.96 -21.30
N PHE A 220 5.31 -2.19 -21.50
CA PHE A 220 4.68 -3.47 -21.19
C PHE A 220 3.41 -3.68 -22.01
N LYS A 221 2.94 -4.92 -22.08
CA LYS A 221 1.64 -5.30 -22.63
C LYS A 221 0.70 -5.77 -21.54
N TRP A 222 -0.59 -5.56 -21.75
CA TRP A 222 -1.65 -6.21 -21.00
C TRP A 222 -2.58 -6.93 -21.98
N GLY A 223 -2.46 -8.25 -22.04
CA GLY A 223 -2.99 -9.05 -23.13
C GLY A 223 -2.39 -8.58 -24.46
N SER A 224 -3.23 -8.14 -25.40
CA SER A 224 -2.79 -7.59 -26.68
C SER A 224 -2.51 -6.08 -26.66
N LEU A 225 -2.86 -5.38 -25.58
CA LEU A 225 -2.80 -3.92 -25.50
C LEU A 225 -1.40 -3.48 -25.08
N VAL A 226 -0.83 -2.50 -25.77
CA VAL A 226 0.50 -1.97 -25.47
C VAL A 226 0.38 -0.75 -24.56
N LYS A 227 1.27 -0.67 -23.56
CA LYS A 227 1.63 0.58 -22.90
C LYS A 227 3.01 1.02 -23.37
N ARG A 228 3.07 2.07 -24.18
CA ARG A 228 4.35 2.56 -24.72
C ARG A 228 5.31 3.01 -23.63
N THR A 229 4.79 3.81 -22.70
CA THR A 229 5.50 4.32 -21.52
C THR A 229 4.55 4.35 -20.34
N GLY A 230 4.88 3.60 -19.30
CA GLY A 230 4.21 3.67 -18.00
C GLY A 230 5.22 3.83 -16.88
N SER A 231 4.97 4.80 -16.01
CA SER A 231 5.82 5.07 -14.85
C SER A 231 5.12 4.68 -13.56
N PHE A 232 5.85 4.06 -12.63
CA PHE A 232 5.29 3.54 -11.38
C PHE A 232 6.36 3.52 -10.28
N LEU A 233 5.91 3.70 -9.04
CA LEU A 233 6.73 3.46 -7.86
C LEU A 233 6.90 1.96 -7.64
N ILE A 234 8.01 1.58 -7.04
CA ILE A 234 8.39 0.20 -6.76
C ILE A 234 8.70 0.10 -5.26
N GLY A 235 8.24 -0.97 -4.60
CA GLY A 235 8.51 -1.18 -3.18
C GLY A 235 7.80 -0.19 -2.23
N THR A 236 6.65 0.33 -2.64
CA THR A 236 5.75 1.16 -1.84
C THR A 236 4.47 0.40 -1.47
N SER A 237 3.83 0.75 -0.35
CA SER A 237 2.48 0.23 -0.09
C SER A 237 1.41 0.95 -0.92
N PRO A 238 0.28 0.30 -1.23
CA PRO A 238 -0.87 0.98 -1.82
C PRO A 238 -1.34 2.20 -1.00
N ALA A 239 -1.22 2.15 0.32
CA ALA A 239 -1.53 3.27 1.18
C ALA A 239 -0.55 4.44 1.01
N PHE A 240 0.75 4.18 0.83
CA PHE A 240 1.72 5.21 0.51
C PHE A 240 1.45 5.83 -0.86
N ASP A 241 1.25 5.02 -1.90
CA ASP A 241 0.93 5.50 -3.25
C ASP A 241 -0.31 6.40 -3.22
N PHE A 242 -1.40 5.93 -2.61
CA PHE A 242 -2.63 6.71 -2.48
C PHE A 242 -2.40 8.05 -1.77
N SER A 243 -1.64 8.04 -0.66
CA SER A 243 -1.36 9.24 0.13
C SER A 243 -0.53 10.26 -0.64
N LEU A 244 0.54 9.79 -1.29
CA LEU A 244 1.44 10.64 -2.07
C LEU A 244 0.72 11.26 -3.27
N LEU A 245 -0.01 10.44 -4.04
CA LEU A 245 -0.71 10.91 -5.23
C LEU A 245 -1.86 11.87 -4.86
N THR A 246 -2.56 11.63 -3.75
CA THR A 246 -3.57 12.56 -3.22
C THR A 246 -2.94 13.90 -2.84
N MET A 247 -1.86 13.86 -2.04
CA MET A 247 -1.14 15.06 -1.63
C MET A 247 -0.70 15.87 -2.86
N CYS A 248 -0.07 15.21 -3.83
CA CYS A 248 0.44 15.86 -5.02
C CYS A 248 -0.67 16.44 -5.88
N PHE A 249 -1.78 15.72 -6.12
CA PHE A 249 -2.92 16.25 -6.87
C PHE A 249 -3.55 17.47 -6.19
N LEU A 250 -3.66 17.47 -4.86
CA LEU A 250 -4.20 18.62 -4.14
C LEU A 250 -3.23 19.82 -4.17
N ALA A 251 -1.91 19.58 -4.15
CA ALA A 251 -0.90 20.63 -4.08
C ALA A 251 -0.47 21.20 -5.44
N ARG A 252 -0.46 20.39 -6.50
CA ARG A 252 0.01 20.74 -7.85
C ARG A 252 -0.81 20.01 -8.91
N ARG A 253 -1.27 20.75 -9.94
CA ARG A 253 -2.06 20.23 -11.07
C ARG A 253 -1.57 20.84 -12.38
N GLY A 254 -1.83 20.15 -13.48
CA GLY A 254 -1.56 20.68 -14.82
C GLY A 254 -0.06 20.80 -15.08
N SER A 255 0.42 21.98 -15.48
CA SER A 255 1.82 22.17 -15.86
C SER A 255 2.80 22.14 -14.68
N GLN A 256 2.33 22.33 -13.45
CA GLN A 256 3.18 22.26 -12.27
C GLN A 256 3.29 20.82 -11.77
N LYS A 257 4.49 20.26 -11.81
CA LYS A 257 4.79 18.93 -11.28
C LYS A 257 4.97 19.01 -9.76
N CYS A 258 4.49 17.99 -9.05
CA CYS A 258 4.76 17.82 -7.63
C CYS A 258 6.13 17.14 -7.46
N GLU A 259 7.16 17.91 -7.17
CA GLU A 259 8.53 17.39 -7.03
C GLU A 259 8.80 16.89 -5.60
N THR A 260 9.27 15.65 -5.48
CA THR A 260 9.56 15.02 -4.19
C THR A 260 10.82 14.15 -4.23
N ILE A 261 11.18 13.58 -3.08
CA ILE A 261 12.29 12.64 -2.92
C ILE A 261 11.78 11.44 -2.14
N ILE A 262 11.99 10.24 -2.67
CA ILE A 262 11.59 8.97 -2.04
C ILE A 262 12.84 8.10 -1.92
N ASP A 263 13.23 7.77 -0.68
CA ASP A 263 14.44 6.98 -0.39
C ASP A 263 15.72 7.52 -1.08
N GLY A 264 15.81 8.86 -1.19
CA GLY A 264 16.90 9.57 -1.85
C GLY A 264 16.74 9.73 -3.36
N CYS A 265 15.76 9.08 -4.00
CA CYS A 265 15.48 9.22 -5.42
C CYS A 265 14.54 10.41 -5.69
N PRO A 266 14.92 11.36 -6.58
CA PRO A 266 14.01 12.36 -7.10
C PRO A 266 12.84 11.71 -7.86
N VAL A 267 11.63 12.08 -7.47
CA VAL A 267 10.38 11.62 -8.07
C VAL A 267 9.51 12.83 -8.33
N ASN A 268 8.99 12.96 -9.54
CA ASN A 268 7.95 13.93 -9.83
C ASN A 268 6.60 13.21 -9.87
N VAL A 269 5.53 13.88 -9.49
CA VAL A 269 4.16 13.42 -9.72
C VAL A 269 3.48 14.40 -10.66
N GLN A 270 3.09 13.90 -11.82
CA GLN A 270 2.31 14.63 -12.82
C GLN A 270 0.83 14.35 -12.57
N SER A 271 -0.01 15.39 -12.66
CA SER A 271 -1.45 15.24 -12.46
C SER A 271 -2.26 16.15 -13.37
N TYR A 272 -3.45 15.69 -13.76
CA TYR A 272 -4.41 16.46 -14.56
C TYR A 272 -5.81 16.23 -13.99
N ASP A 273 -6.57 17.31 -13.90
CA ASP A 273 -7.98 17.30 -13.57
C ASP A 273 -8.83 17.01 -14.82
N GLN A 274 -10.05 16.52 -14.57
CA GLN A 274 -11.07 16.37 -15.59
C GLN A 274 -12.35 17.04 -15.09
N ASN A 275 -12.79 18.08 -15.78
CA ASN A 275 -14.08 18.70 -15.51
C ASN A 275 -15.18 18.02 -16.33
N GLN A 276 -16.25 17.58 -15.67
CA GLN A 276 -17.43 17.03 -16.33
C GLN A 276 -18.69 17.46 -15.58
N ASN A 277 -19.62 18.10 -16.30
CA ASN A 277 -20.88 18.59 -15.76
C ASN A 277 -20.71 19.49 -14.51
N GLY A 278 -19.69 20.38 -14.51
CA GLY A 278 -19.43 21.31 -13.40
C GLY A 278 -18.77 20.67 -12.18
N ARG A 279 -18.33 19.41 -12.27
CA ARG A 279 -17.59 18.71 -11.21
C ARG A 279 -16.18 18.39 -11.68
N ASP A 280 -15.21 18.64 -10.81
CA ASP A 280 -13.83 18.27 -11.06
C ASP A 280 -13.56 16.85 -10.53
N PHE A 281 -12.79 16.10 -11.30
CA PHE A 281 -12.28 14.77 -10.96
C PHE A 281 -10.76 14.74 -11.15
N ILE A 282 -10.09 13.77 -10.54
CA ILE A 282 -8.75 13.40 -10.97
C ILE A 282 -8.89 12.69 -12.32
N GLY A 283 -8.46 13.36 -13.40
CA GLY A 283 -8.38 12.72 -14.72
C GLY A 283 -7.26 11.68 -14.74
N THR A 284 -6.08 12.07 -14.23
CA THR A 284 -4.96 11.17 -13.98
C THR A 284 -3.98 11.77 -12.96
N VAL A 285 -3.26 10.91 -12.25
CA VAL A 285 -2.12 11.29 -11.40
C VAL A 285 -1.15 10.12 -11.36
N TYR A 286 0.12 10.36 -11.67
CA TYR A 286 1.11 9.29 -11.73
C TYR A 286 2.53 9.80 -11.41
N PRO A 287 3.37 8.93 -10.82
CA PRO A 287 4.76 9.25 -10.57
C PRO A 287 5.58 9.12 -11.85
N GLU A 288 6.65 9.88 -11.99
CA GLU A 288 7.66 9.75 -13.04
C GLU A 288 9.06 9.95 -12.44
N PRO A 289 10.11 9.34 -13.02
CA PRO A 289 11.48 9.58 -12.58
C PRO A 289 11.83 11.07 -12.65
N GLY A 290 12.29 11.63 -11.53
CA GLY A 290 12.74 13.02 -11.48
C GLY A 290 14.12 13.21 -12.11
N PRO A 291 14.65 14.45 -12.09
CA PRO A 291 15.97 14.78 -12.61
C PRO A 291 17.05 13.90 -12.00
N TRP A 292 17.91 13.33 -12.85
CA TRP A 292 19.01 12.49 -12.39
C TRP A 292 20.19 13.33 -11.91
N SER A 293 20.83 12.89 -10.83
CA SER A 293 22.14 13.41 -10.41
C SER A 293 23.03 12.27 -9.87
N PRO A 294 24.37 12.42 -9.87
CA PRO A 294 25.27 11.40 -9.33
C PRO A 294 25.05 11.07 -7.85
N THR A 295 24.42 11.96 -7.09
CA THR A 295 24.08 11.78 -5.66
C THR A 295 22.64 11.33 -5.44
N SER A 296 21.84 11.22 -6.51
CA SER A 296 20.45 10.76 -6.43
C SER A 296 20.36 9.27 -6.10
N CYS A 297 19.30 8.86 -5.39
CA CYS A 297 19.05 7.50 -4.93
C CYS A 297 20.04 6.93 -3.92
N PHE A 298 20.90 7.78 -3.33
CA PHE A 298 21.67 7.42 -2.15
C PHE A 298 20.92 7.94 -0.92
N ARG A 299 20.51 7.04 -0.02
CA ARG A 299 19.99 7.46 1.29
C ARG A 299 21.08 8.22 2.02
N ALA A 300 20.83 9.49 2.35
CA ALA A 300 21.61 10.17 3.36
C ALA A 300 21.55 9.34 4.66
N ALA A 301 22.69 9.16 5.32
CA ALA A 301 22.73 8.49 6.62
C ALA A 301 21.68 9.14 7.54
N PRO A 302 20.89 8.35 8.29
CA PRO A 302 19.90 8.93 9.19
C PRO A 302 20.62 9.92 10.12
N LYS A 303 20.13 11.17 10.17
CA LYS A 303 20.61 12.13 11.16
C LYS A 303 20.40 11.47 12.52
N ALA A 304 21.48 11.27 13.27
CA ALA A 304 21.41 10.73 14.62
C ALA A 304 20.34 11.52 15.38
N GLN A 305 19.31 10.84 15.84
CA GLN A 305 18.33 11.46 16.72
C GLN A 305 19.10 11.94 17.95
N ALA A 306 18.93 13.22 18.31
CA ALA A 306 19.51 13.74 19.54
C ALA A 306 19.09 12.81 20.69
N ALA A 307 20.08 12.27 21.40
CA ALA A 307 19.82 11.39 22.53
C ALA A 307 18.78 12.05 23.45
N PRO A 308 17.75 11.31 23.90
CA PRO A 308 16.79 11.86 24.83
C PRO A 308 17.56 12.41 26.04
N LYS A 309 17.32 13.67 26.39
CA LYS A 309 17.91 14.28 27.60
C LYS A 309 17.62 13.33 28.76
N ALA A 310 18.68 12.85 29.42
CA ALA A 310 18.57 11.99 30.58
C ALA A 310 17.59 12.61 31.57
N ARG A 311 16.47 11.92 31.82
CA ARG A 311 15.51 12.34 32.84
C ARG A 311 16.22 12.19 34.18
N ALA A 312 16.22 13.24 34.99
CA ALA A 312 16.81 13.19 36.33
C ALA A 312 16.25 11.99 37.10
N ALA A 313 17.15 11.21 37.71
CA ALA A 313 16.77 10.06 38.53
C ALA A 313 15.79 10.50 39.63
N PRO A 314 14.72 9.72 39.91
CA PRO A 314 13.86 9.99 41.05
C PRO A 314 14.70 9.97 42.33
N LYS A 315 14.52 10.98 43.19
CA LYS A 315 15.10 10.95 44.54
C LYS A 315 14.55 9.72 45.26
N ALA A 316 15.46 8.89 45.79
CA ALA A 316 15.11 7.73 46.60
C ALA A 316 14.20 8.16 47.76
N GLN A 317 13.04 7.52 47.88
CA GLN A 317 12.19 7.66 49.06
C GLN A 317 12.82 6.89 50.22
N ALA A 318 12.80 7.49 51.41
CA ALA A 318 13.35 6.90 52.62
C ALA A 318 12.63 5.58 52.95
N ALA A 319 13.42 4.57 53.32
CA ALA A 319 12.92 3.25 53.71
C ALA A 319 12.00 3.34 54.94
N PRO A 320 10.87 2.60 54.96
CA PRO A 320 10.03 2.53 56.15
C PRO A 320 10.76 1.81 57.30
N LYS A 321 10.60 2.34 58.52
CA LYS A 321 11.15 1.75 59.75
C LYS A 321 10.54 0.37 59.99
N ALA A 322 11.39 -0.61 60.26
CA ALA A 322 11.00 -1.98 60.61
C ALA A 322 10.12 -2.01 61.87
N GLN A 323 8.98 -2.71 61.79
CA GLN A 323 8.16 -3.06 62.95
C GLN A 323 8.59 -4.43 63.48
N ALA A 324 8.60 -4.56 64.81
CA ALA A 324 9.06 -5.75 65.54
C ALA A 324 8.19 -6.99 65.26
N ALA A 325 8.85 -8.15 65.16
CA ALA A 325 8.23 -9.44 64.91
C ALA A 325 7.44 -9.97 66.12
N PRO A 326 6.25 -10.58 65.94
CA PRO A 326 5.57 -11.33 66.98
C PRO A 326 6.18 -12.73 67.18
N LYS A 327 6.18 -13.21 68.42
CA LYS A 327 6.71 -14.52 68.84
C LYS A 327 5.90 -15.70 68.29
N ALA A 328 6.61 -16.77 67.92
CA ALA A 328 6.06 -18.01 67.38
C ALA A 328 5.22 -18.80 68.40
N GLN A 329 4.13 -19.41 67.92
CA GLN A 329 3.39 -20.47 68.61
C GLN A 329 3.43 -21.74 67.75
N ALA A 330 3.63 -22.89 68.41
CA ALA A 330 3.83 -24.19 67.79
C ALA A 330 2.53 -24.79 67.21
N ALA A 331 2.66 -25.46 66.06
CA ALA A 331 1.57 -26.14 65.35
C ALA A 331 1.32 -27.57 65.88
N PRO A 332 0.07 -28.06 65.89
CA PRO A 332 -0.23 -29.47 66.17
C PRO A 332 -0.20 -30.33 64.89
N VAL A 333 0.31 -31.55 65.01
CA VAL A 333 0.35 -32.59 63.97
C VAL A 333 -1.04 -33.20 63.79
N LYS A 334 -1.52 -33.34 62.54
CA LYS A 334 -2.67 -34.21 62.23
C LYS A 334 -2.48 -35.00 60.92
N VAL A 335 -2.81 -36.29 61.07
CA VAL A 335 -2.73 -37.42 60.15
C VAL A 335 -3.79 -37.32 59.05
N LEU A 336 -3.44 -37.62 57.80
CA LEU A 336 -4.39 -37.76 56.68
C LEU A 336 -4.59 -39.24 56.32
N ARG A 337 -5.85 -39.66 56.39
CA ARG A 337 -6.37 -40.95 55.89
C ARG A 337 -6.80 -40.83 54.42
N ALA A 338 -6.76 -41.98 53.75
CA ALA A 338 -7.00 -42.21 52.32
C ALA A 338 -8.48 -42.03 51.87
N ALA A 339 -8.65 -41.79 50.57
CA ALA A 339 -9.91 -41.93 49.82
C ALA A 339 -9.67 -42.68 48.48
N PRO A 340 -10.63 -43.47 47.96
CA PRO A 340 -10.41 -44.37 46.81
C PRO A 340 -11.24 -44.09 45.54
N TYR A 341 -10.86 -44.78 44.44
CA TYR A 341 -11.57 -45.06 43.16
C TYR A 341 -11.82 -43.88 42.18
N ASP A 342 -11.81 -44.00 40.84
CA ASP A 342 -11.42 -44.99 39.82
C ASP A 342 -11.49 -44.25 38.45
N TYR A 343 -10.85 -44.81 37.41
CA TYR A 343 -11.15 -44.77 35.96
C TYR A 343 -9.88 -44.77 35.07
N GLN A 344 -9.51 -46.01 34.73
CA GLN A 344 -9.18 -46.53 33.38
C GLN A 344 -8.23 -45.76 32.43
N LEU A 345 -7.01 -46.30 32.34
CA LEU A 345 -6.38 -46.93 31.16
C LEU A 345 -6.74 -46.43 29.73
N SER A 346 -5.73 -45.89 29.01
CA SER A 346 -5.13 -46.65 27.89
C SER A 346 -3.73 -46.12 27.50
N PHE A 347 -2.86 -47.08 27.19
CA PHE A 347 -1.45 -47.00 26.75
C PHE A 347 -1.33 -46.42 25.31
N LYS A 348 -0.22 -45.87 24.80
CA LYS A 348 1.11 -46.49 24.63
C LYS A 348 2.21 -45.45 24.31
N HIS A 349 3.29 -45.51 25.09
CA HIS A 349 4.72 -45.46 24.76
C HIS A 349 5.19 -44.81 23.43
N ARG A 350 6.02 -43.75 23.53
CA ARG A 350 7.18 -43.53 22.66
C ARG A 350 8.47 -43.67 23.48
N TYR A 351 9.30 -44.65 23.14
CA TYR A 351 10.70 -44.70 23.55
C TYR A 351 11.52 -43.79 22.62
N TYR A 352 12.24 -42.82 23.18
CA TYR A 352 13.39 -42.18 22.53
C TYR A 352 14.65 -42.66 23.25
N LYS A 353 15.50 -43.41 22.54
CA LYS A 353 16.84 -43.79 23.02
C LYS A 353 17.83 -42.74 22.54
N ARG A 354 18.42 -42.06 23.51
CA ARG A 354 19.49 -41.06 23.38
C ARG A 354 20.83 -41.78 23.34
N ILE A 355 21.67 -41.56 22.32
CA ILE A 355 23.11 -41.87 22.39
C ILE A 355 23.89 -40.77 21.67
N GLY A 356 24.84 -40.19 22.38
CA GLY A 356 25.76 -39.13 21.95
C GLY A 356 27.06 -39.67 21.30
N PRO A 357 28.09 -38.82 21.13
CA PRO A 357 28.82 -38.66 19.87
C PRO A 357 30.19 -39.36 19.82
N GLY A 358 30.72 -39.58 18.59
CA GLY A 358 32.14 -39.87 18.39
C GLY A 358 32.53 -40.46 17.03
N THR A 359 33.49 -39.77 16.37
CA THR A 359 34.55 -40.27 15.47
C THR A 359 34.25 -40.76 14.03
N SER A 360 34.67 -39.90 13.09
CA SER A 360 35.48 -40.12 11.87
C SER A 360 35.84 -41.56 11.44
N PHE A 361 35.54 -41.94 10.19
CA PHE A 361 36.47 -42.02 9.04
C PHE A 361 35.91 -42.87 7.88
N ARG A 362 36.33 -42.49 6.66
CA ARG A 362 36.52 -43.26 5.41
C ARG A 362 35.35 -43.58 4.47
N HIS A 363 35.58 -43.14 3.23
CA HIS A 363 35.07 -43.64 1.95
C HIS A 363 34.95 -45.17 1.88
N VAL A 364 33.86 -45.65 1.26
CA VAL A 364 33.91 -46.68 0.20
C VAL A 364 32.77 -46.41 -0.81
N LYS A 365 33.14 -46.51 -2.10
CA LYS A 365 32.30 -46.46 -3.31
C LYS A 365 31.37 -47.69 -3.42
N THR A 366 30.53 -47.66 -4.47
CA THR A 366 29.88 -48.80 -5.18
C THR A 366 28.71 -49.50 -4.47
N PHE A 367 27.66 -50.03 -5.12
CA PHE A 367 27.30 -50.31 -6.52
C PHE A 367 25.74 -50.44 -6.57
N TRP A 368 25.10 -50.10 -7.70
CA TRP A 368 23.74 -50.56 -8.11
C TRP A 368 23.74 -52.09 -8.36
N PRO A 369 22.62 -52.85 -8.52
CA PRO A 369 21.36 -52.54 -9.25
C PRO A 369 20.08 -53.01 -8.50
N ALA A 370 18.83 -52.93 -8.98
CA ALA A 370 18.21 -52.80 -10.30
C ALA A 370 16.89 -52.02 -10.22
#